data_AF-A0A3B0VCW7-F1
#
_entry.id   AF-A0A3B0VCW7-F1
#
_cell.length_a   1.000
_cell.length_b   1.000
_cell.length_c   1.000
_cell.angle_alpha   90.00
_cell.angle_beta   90.00
_cell.angle_gamma   90.00
#
_symmetry.space_group_name_H-M   'P 1'
#
loop_
_entity.id
_entity.type
_entity.pdbx_description
1 polymer ?
#
loop_
_entity_poly.entity_id
_entity_poly.type
_entity_poly.pdbx_seq_one_letter_code
_entity_poly.pdbx_strand_id
1 'polypeptide(L)' 'MQIDYDPQADAIYIRLRGGNVDDTREISKYIYVDVDKTGVPLGLEILFASHVLADKDMTSVTLNIGHSLQVTS' A
#
# COMPACT_ATOMS: atom_id res chain seq x y z
N MET A 1 7.50 0.92 10.44
CA MET A 1 6.86 1.62 9.32
C MET A 1 7.86 2.60 8.75
N GLN A 2 8.00 2.64 7.42
CA GLN A 2 8.89 3.57 6.70
C GLN A 2 8.12 4.12 5.50
N ILE A 3 8.33 5.40 5.17
CA ILE A 3 7.72 6.06 4.03
C ILE A 3 8.85 6.67 3.21
N ASP A 4 8.93 6.30 1.95
CA ASP A 4 9.96 6.76 1.02
C ASP A 4 9.27 7.38 -0.20
N TYR A 5 9.68 8.60 -0.57
CA TYR A 5 9.27 9.25 -1.80
C TYR A 5 10.45 9.27 -2.78
N ASP A 6 10.25 8.71 -3.96
CA ASP A 6 11.19 8.79 -5.08
C ASP A 6 10.71 9.87 -6.08
N PRO A 7 11.35 11.05 -6.11
CA PRO A 7 10.97 12.11 -7.02
C PRO A 7 11.33 11.83 -8.49
N GLN A 8 12.23 10.89 -8.78
CA GLN A 8 12.55 10.49 -10.16
C GLN A 8 11.45 9.61 -10.74
N ALA A 9 10.88 8.72 -9.92
CA ALA A 9 9.77 7.86 -10.30
C ALA A 9 8.38 8.53 -10.12
N ASP A 10 8.32 9.66 -9.41
CA ASP A 10 7.07 10.27 -8.90
C ASP A 10 6.20 9.24 -8.16
N ALA A 11 6.82 8.52 -7.22
CA ALA A 11 6.21 7.40 -6.52
C ALA A 11 6.49 7.44 -5.02
N ILE A 12 5.50 7.03 -4.22
CA ILE A 12 5.65 6.84 -2.77
C ILE A 12 5.52 5.36 -2.45
N TYR A 13 6.47 4.84 -1.68
CA TYR A 13 6.36 3.54 -1.05
C TYR A 13 6.18 3.67 0.46
N ILE A 14 5.14 3.04 1.01
CA ILE A 14 4.87 2.97 2.44
C ILE A 14 5.09 1.52 2.89
N ARG A 15 6.20 1.26 3.58
CA ARG A 15 6.45 -0.04 4.21
C ARG A 15 5.69 -0.13 5.54
N LEU A 16 4.71 -1.02 5.59
CA LEU A 16 3.92 -1.29 6.80
C LEU A 16 4.73 -2.19 7.75
N ARG A 17 5.29 -3.28 7.21
CA ARG A 17 6.11 -4.25 7.95
C ARG A 17 7.18 -4.90 7.07
N GLY A 18 8.16 -5.57 7.69
CA GLY A 18 9.11 -6.42 6.98
C GLY A 18 8.47 -7.73 6.51
N GLY A 19 9.01 -8.32 5.45
CA GLY A 19 8.52 -9.57 4.86
C GLY A 19 8.94 -9.70 3.40
N ASN A 20 8.66 -10.87 2.83
CA ASN A 20 8.88 -11.13 1.40
C ASN A 20 7.56 -10.92 0.66
N VAL A 21 7.60 -10.11 -0.39
CA VAL A 21 6.47 -9.89 -1.29
C VAL A 21 6.24 -11.18 -2.08
N ASP A 22 5.01 -11.69 -2.02
CA ASP A 22 4.55 -12.82 -2.82
C ASP A 22 3.72 -12.34 -4.02
N ASP A 23 2.94 -11.28 -3.83
CA ASP A 23 2.06 -10.71 -4.83
C ASP A 23 1.88 -9.19 -4.63
N THR A 24 1.60 -8.47 -5.71
CA THR A 24 1.32 -7.03 -5.73
C THR A 24 -0.02 -6.81 -6.41
N ARG A 25 -0.96 -6.18 -5.70
CA ARG A 25 -2.36 -6.05 -6.15
C ARG A 25 -2.76 -4.60 -6.31
N GLU A 26 -3.37 -4.26 -7.44
CA GLU A 26 -4.01 -2.95 -7.62
C GLU A 26 -5.27 -2.87 -6.74
N ILE A 27 -5.33 -1.88 -5.86
CA ILE A 27 -6.48 -1.65 -4.96
C ILE A 27 -7.27 -0.39 -5.35
N SER A 28 -6.65 0.50 -6.11
CA SER A 28 -7.26 1.65 -6.75
C SER A 28 -6.35 2.11 -7.89
N LYS A 29 -6.84 3.00 -8.75
CA LYS A 29 -6.05 3.56 -9.84
C LYS A 29 -4.75 4.16 -9.29
N TYR A 30 -3.62 3.63 -9.75
CA TYR A 30 -2.26 4.02 -9.34
C TYR A 30 -1.87 3.67 -7.89
N ILE A 31 -2.67 2.88 -7.18
CA ILE A 31 -2.40 2.47 -5.81
C ILE A 31 -2.37 0.95 -5.74
N TYR A 32 -1.24 0.42 -5.29
CA TYR A 32 -0.97 -1.01 -5.19
C TYR A 32 -0.64 -1.40 -3.75
N VAL A 33 -0.94 -2.65 -3.39
CA VAL A 33 -0.57 -3.25 -2.12
C VAL A 33 0.30 -4.48 -2.36
N ASP A 34 1.44 -4.52 -1.69
CA ASP A 34 2.28 -5.71 -1.62
C ASP A 34 1.79 -6.60 -0.48
N VAL A 35 1.63 -7.89 -0.74
CA VAL A 35 1.20 -8.87 0.26
C VAL A 35 2.19 -10.03 0.36
N ASP A 36 2.25 -10.65 1.54
CA ASP A 36 2.94 -11.94 1.67
C ASP A 36 2.07 -13.11 1.17
N LYS A 37 2.64 -14.32 1.18
CA LYS A 37 1.98 -15.56 0.76
C LYS A 37 0.67 -15.88 1.48
N THR A 38 0.39 -15.25 2.62
CA THR A 38 -0.85 -15.41 3.38
C THR A 38 -1.86 -14.29 3.11
N GLY A 39 -1.53 -13.37 2.19
CA GLY A 39 -2.34 -12.22 1.84
C GLY A 39 -2.22 -11.05 2.83
N VAL A 40 -1.24 -11.08 3.74
CA VAL A 40 -1.08 -10.00 4.72
C VAL A 40 -0.30 -8.83 4.09
N PRO A 41 -0.81 -7.59 4.17
CA PRO A 41 -0.13 -6.42 3.61
C PRO A 41 1.26 -6.18 4.21
N LEU A 42 2.24 -5.93 3.33
CA LEU A 42 3.62 -5.59 3.66
C LEU A 42 3.95 -4.13 3.33
N GLY A 43 3.41 -3.62 2.23
CA GLY A 43 3.63 -2.25 1.79
C GLY A 43 2.55 -1.74 0.84
N LEU A 44 2.55 -0.43 0.62
CA LEU A 44 1.74 0.25 -0.37
C LEU A 44 2.64 1.00 -1.34
N GLU A 45 2.30 0.96 -2.61
CA GLU A 45 2.91 1.76 -3.67
C GLU A 45 1.88 2.71 -4.25
N ILE A 46 2.22 3.99 -4.31
CA ILE A 46 1.40 5.05 -4.92
C ILE A 46 2.20 5.64 -6.07
N LEU A 47 1.75 5.40 -7.30
CA LEU A 47 2.34 5.97 -8.50
C LEU A 47 1.72 7.33 -8.83
N PHE A 48 2.45 8.16 -9.57
CA PHE A 48 2.06 9.53 -9.89
C PHE A 48 1.71 10.32 -8.63
N ALA A 49 2.55 10.20 -7.59
CA ALA A 49 2.28 10.72 -6.25
C ALA A 49 1.99 12.21 -6.28
N SER A 50 2.73 12.99 -7.08
CA SER A 50 2.46 14.42 -7.25
C SER A 50 1.05 14.70 -7.77
N HIS A 51 0.48 13.83 -8.61
CA HIS A 51 -0.88 13.96 -9.13
C HIS A 51 -1.93 13.44 -8.14
N VAL A 52 -1.70 12.25 -7.58
CA VAL A 52 -2.62 11.61 -6.61
C VAL A 52 -2.73 12.46 -5.33
N LEU A 53 -1.61 13.04 -4.86
CA LEU A 53 -1.58 13.89 -3.66
C LEU A 53 -1.94 15.36 -3.92
N ALA A 54 -1.79 15.87 -5.15
CA ALA A 54 -2.21 17.25 -5.46
C ALA A 54 -3.72 17.38 -5.69
N ASP A 55 -4.46 16.26 -5.71
CA ASP A 55 -5.91 16.31 -5.65
C ASP A 55 -6.33 16.99 -4.34
N LYS A 56 -6.97 18.16 -4.47
CA LYS A 56 -7.24 19.08 -3.36
C LYS A 56 -8.13 18.48 -2.27
N ASP A 57 -8.80 17.38 -2.59
CA ASP A 57 -9.71 16.68 -1.70
C ASP A 57 -9.02 15.56 -0.89
N MET A 58 -7.78 15.19 -1.22
CA MET A 58 -7.09 14.12 -0.52
C MET A 58 -6.42 14.63 0.76
N THR A 59 -7.11 14.42 1.88
CA THR A 59 -6.70 14.86 3.22
C THR A 59 -6.22 13.72 4.12
N SER A 60 -6.60 12.48 3.83
CA SER A 60 -6.22 11.31 4.62
C SER A 60 -6.26 10.02 3.79
N VAL A 61 -5.39 9.07 4.15
CA VAL A 61 -5.44 7.68 3.67
C VAL A 61 -5.63 6.79 4.90
N THR A 62 -6.72 6.03 4.95
CA THR A 62 -7.00 5.09 6.05
C THR A 62 -6.83 3.66 5.58
N LEU A 63 -5.93 2.92 6.22
CA LEU A 63 -5.74 1.49 5.98
C LEU A 63 -6.22 0.69 7.20
N ASN A 64 -7.27 -0.11 7.02
CA ASN A 64 -7.75 -1.04 8.05
C ASN A 64 -7.20 -2.45 7.77
N ILE A 65 -6.22 -2.88 8.55
CA ILE A 65 -5.64 -4.22 8.44
C ILE A 65 -6.35 -5.14 9.43
N GLY A 66 -7.45 -5.76 8.99
CA GLY A 66 -8.19 -6.75 9.77
C GLY A 66 -7.81 -8.18 9.39
N HIS A 67 -7.42 -9.00 10.38
CA HIS A 67 -7.30 -10.44 10.22
C HIS A 67 -8.69 -11.06 10.41
N SER A 68 -9.31 -11.60 9.34
CA SER A 68 -10.42 -12.53 9.54
C SER A 68 -9.81 -13.85 10.02
N LEU A 69 -9.92 -14.14 11.31
CA LEU A 69 -9.65 -15.48 11.83
C LEU A 69 -10.68 -16.39 11.16
N GLN A 70 -10.26 -17.17 10.17
CA GLN A 70 -11.09 -18.30 9.74
C GLN A 70 -11.13 -19.27 10.92
N VAL A 71 -12.19 -19.19 11.72
CA VAL A 71 -12.55 -20.24 12.66
C VAL A 71 -13.02 -21.42 11.80
N THR A 72 -12.10 -22.33 11.49
CA THR A 72 -12.47 -23.64 10.94
C THR A 72 -13.27 -24.39 12.01
N SER A 73 -14.52 -24.72 11.67
CA SER A 73 -15.40 -25.59 12.46
C SER A 73 -14.92 -27.03 12.47
#